data_AF-A0A7H8MB63-F1
#
_entry.id   AF-A0A7H8MB63-F1
#
_cell.length_a   1.000
_cell.length_b   1.000
_cell.length_c   1.000
_cell.angle_alpha   90.00
_cell.angle_beta   90.00
_cell.angle_gamma   90.00
#
_symmetry.space_group_name_H-M   'P 1'
#
loop_
_entity.id
_entity.type
_entity.pdbx_description
1 polymer ?
#
loop_
_entity_poly.entity_id
_entity_poly.type
_entity_poly.pdbx_seq_one_letter_code
_entity_poly.pdbx_strand_id
1 'polypeptide(L)'
;MKDAKPIYSITGGEWGSEVDVTLWSGMGPEGFRHYWAPLAGKTRPGDAVWMDVLIHGAGWHQCGPFGVGSNGQEISSPMGRVTHFSAFRACGRHNNSSGCTSDYYTCCSRHTHHPTLPQQESTPPRD
;
A
#
# COMPACT_ATOMS: atom_id res chain seq x y z
N MET A 1 -9.45 -5.56 -14.50
CA MET A 1 -8.37 -6.51 -14.15
C MET A 1 -8.98 -7.80 -13.64
N LYS A 2 -8.33 -8.95 -13.86
CA LYS A 2 -8.76 -10.23 -13.27
C LYS A 2 -8.12 -10.39 -11.89
N ASP A 3 -8.80 -11.07 -10.97
CA ASP A 3 -8.31 -11.39 -9.62
C ASP A 3 -7.84 -10.16 -8.82
N ALA A 4 -8.51 -9.03 -9.01
CA ALA A 4 -8.22 -7.81 -8.29
C ALA A 4 -8.57 -7.99 -6.81
N LYS A 5 -7.59 -7.76 -5.92
CA LYS A 5 -7.78 -7.84 -4.48
C LYS A 5 -7.03 -6.74 -3.73
N PRO A 6 -7.61 -6.21 -2.64
CA PRO A 6 -6.89 -5.34 -1.73
C PRO A 6 -5.82 -6.16 -0.99
N ILE A 7 -4.69 -5.54 -0.70
CA ILE A 7 -3.60 -6.11 0.09
C ILE A 7 -3.58 -5.45 1.46
N TYR A 8 -3.41 -4.14 1.49
CA TYR A 8 -3.37 -3.33 2.70
C TYR A 8 -4.11 -2.02 2.47
N SER A 9 -4.83 -1.56 3.48
CA SER A 9 -5.56 -0.31 3.46
C SER A 9 -5.09 0.56 4.62
N ILE A 10 -4.88 1.84 4.36
CA ILE A 10 -4.81 2.85 5.40
C ILE A 10 -6.24 3.37 5.56
N THR A 11 -6.99 2.71 6.43
CA THR A 11 -8.32 3.16 6.83
C THR A 11 -8.25 3.55 8.30
N GLY A 12 -8.36 4.85 8.59
CA GLY A 12 -8.30 5.33 9.97
C GLY A 12 -6.87 5.45 10.54
N GLY A 13 -6.72 6.40 11.48
CA GLY A 13 -5.44 6.98 11.90
C GLY A 13 -5.57 8.50 11.95
N GLU A 14 -4.56 9.23 11.48
CA GLU A 14 -4.52 10.70 11.41
C GLU A 14 -5.68 11.33 10.60
N TRP A 15 -6.40 10.54 9.79
CA TRP A 15 -7.44 11.01 8.86
C TRP A 15 -8.87 10.68 9.28
N GLY A 16 -9.09 10.14 10.50
CA GLY A 16 -10.44 9.95 11.05
C GLY A 16 -11.40 9.12 10.18
N SER A 17 -10.86 8.14 9.43
CA SER A 17 -11.59 7.31 8.47
C SER A 17 -12.26 8.09 7.31
N GLU A 18 -11.83 9.34 7.04
CA GLU A 18 -12.39 10.19 5.99
C GLU A 18 -11.97 9.76 4.59
N VAL A 19 -10.71 9.34 4.45
CA VAL A 19 -10.15 8.85 3.20
C VAL A 19 -9.50 7.49 3.40
N ASP A 20 -9.45 6.72 2.31
CA ASP A 20 -8.83 5.42 2.27
C ASP A 20 -7.78 5.37 1.16
N VAL A 21 -6.60 4.87 1.49
CA VAL A 21 -5.54 4.52 0.54
C VAL A 21 -5.29 3.03 0.63
N THR A 22 -5.61 2.30 -0.44
CA THR A 22 -5.45 0.84 -0.48
C THR A 22 -4.41 0.43 -1.50
N LEU A 23 -3.48 -0.45 -1.14
CA LEU A 23 -2.65 -1.16 -2.11
C LEU A 23 -3.48 -2.29 -2.74
N TRP A 24 -3.70 -2.24 -4.03
CA TRP A 24 -4.38 -3.30 -4.79
C TRP A 24 -3.39 -4.11 -5.62
N SER A 25 -3.74 -5.37 -5.87
CA SER A 25 -3.08 -6.21 -6.85
C SER A 25 -4.07 -6.89 -7.77
N GLY A 26 -3.67 -7.15 -9.01
CA GLY A 26 -4.52 -7.78 -10.01
C GLY A 26 -3.74 -8.19 -11.25
N MET A 27 -4.34 -9.04 -12.06
CA MET A 27 -3.78 -9.47 -13.34
C MET A 27 -4.21 -8.52 -14.44
N GLY A 28 -3.21 -7.96 -15.13
CA GLY A 28 -3.38 -7.12 -16.32
C GLY A 28 -3.71 -7.93 -17.57
N PRO A 29 -4.08 -7.27 -18.69
CA PRO A 29 -4.45 -7.93 -19.94
C PRO A 29 -3.30 -8.74 -20.56
N GLU A 30 -2.05 -8.37 -20.30
CA GLU A 30 -0.85 -9.06 -20.79
C GLU A 30 -0.42 -10.24 -19.90
N GLY A 31 -1.19 -10.59 -18.87
CA GLY A 31 -0.86 -11.68 -17.95
C GLY A 31 0.24 -11.34 -16.94
N PHE A 32 0.66 -10.08 -16.84
CA PHE A 32 1.52 -9.62 -15.75
C PHE A 32 0.69 -9.25 -14.52
N ARG A 33 1.30 -9.38 -13.34
CA ARG A 33 0.73 -8.85 -12.09
C ARG A 33 1.02 -7.36 -12.00
N HIS A 34 -0.02 -6.59 -11.72
CA HIS A 34 0.06 -5.16 -11.54
C HIS A 34 -0.37 -4.77 -10.14
N TYR A 35 0.15 -3.63 -9.70
CA TYR A 35 -0.16 -3.00 -8.43
C TYR A 35 -0.52 -1.54 -8.66
N TRP A 36 -1.47 -1.04 -7.88
CA TRP A 36 -1.93 0.35 -7.93
C TRP A 36 -2.49 0.76 -6.58
N ALA A 37 -2.55 2.07 -6.35
CA ALA A 37 -3.08 2.67 -5.14
C ALA A 37 -4.18 3.69 -5.49
N PRO A 38 -5.47 3.34 -5.32
CA PRO A 38 -6.55 4.33 -5.25
C PRO A 38 -6.49 5.13 -3.95
N LEU A 39 -6.94 6.38 -4.07
CA LEU A 39 -7.38 7.23 -2.97
C LEU A 39 -8.87 7.53 -3.18
N ALA A 40 -9.68 7.18 -2.20
CA ALA A 40 -11.13 7.33 -2.22
C ALA A 40 -11.65 7.90 -0.89
N GLY A 41 -12.94 8.25 -0.87
CA GLY A 41 -13.62 8.83 0.30
C GLY A 41 -13.84 10.34 0.17
N LYS A 42 -13.78 11.06 1.29
CA LYS A 42 -14.03 12.51 1.36
C LYS A 42 -12.80 13.33 0.94
N THR A 43 -12.28 13.05 -0.24
CA THR A 43 -11.10 13.72 -0.78
C THR A 43 -11.36 15.21 -1.05
N ARG A 44 -10.31 16.02 -1.00
CA ARG A 44 -10.36 17.47 -1.21
C ARG A 44 -9.19 17.94 -2.09
N PRO A 45 -9.31 19.09 -2.77
CA PRO A 45 -8.19 19.69 -3.47
C PRO A 45 -6.96 19.80 -2.56
N GLY A 46 -5.82 19.29 -3.04
CA GLY A 46 -4.59 19.19 -2.25
C GLY A 46 -4.33 17.79 -1.68
N ASP A 47 -5.32 16.91 -1.60
CA ASP A 47 -5.09 15.50 -1.32
C ASP A 47 -4.32 14.86 -2.49
N ALA A 48 -3.58 13.80 -2.21
CA ALA A 48 -2.80 13.12 -3.22
C ALA A 48 -2.55 11.64 -2.91
N VAL A 49 -2.27 10.86 -3.94
CA VAL A 49 -1.87 9.46 -3.84
C VAL A 49 -0.60 9.19 -4.64
N TRP A 50 0.24 8.29 -4.15
CA TRP A 50 1.41 7.78 -4.88
C TRP A 50 1.72 6.35 -4.46
N MET A 51 2.64 5.73 -5.19
CA MET A 51 3.23 4.46 -4.79
C MET A 51 4.73 4.60 -4.68
N ASP A 52 5.32 4.05 -3.63
CA ASP A 52 6.74 3.79 -3.61
C ASP A 52 7.00 2.35 -4.02
N VAL A 53 8.01 2.16 -4.87
CA VAL A 53 8.39 0.88 -5.44
C VAL A 53 9.87 0.62 -5.16
N LEU A 54 10.16 -0.43 -4.43
CA LEU A 54 11.52 -0.93 -4.27
C LEU A 54 11.85 -1.82 -5.45
N ILE A 55 12.80 -1.39 -6.27
CA ILE A 55 13.36 -2.19 -7.37
C ILE A 55 14.69 -2.76 -6.88
N HIS A 56 14.82 -4.09 -6.90
CA HIS A 56 16.05 -4.76 -6.48
C HIS A 56 17.25 -4.24 -7.29
N GLY A 57 18.27 -3.75 -6.58
CA GLY A 57 19.48 -3.16 -7.19
C GLY A 57 19.37 -1.68 -7.58
N ALA A 58 18.19 -1.07 -7.50
CA ALA A 58 17.98 0.36 -7.82
C ALA A 58 17.42 1.18 -6.64
N GLY A 59 16.85 0.53 -5.62
CA GLY A 59 16.34 1.19 -4.43
C GLY A 59 14.87 1.61 -4.57
N TRP A 60 14.43 2.51 -3.68
CA TRP A 60 13.05 3.00 -3.66
C TRP A 60 12.84 4.09 -4.69
N HIS A 61 11.78 3.95 -5.48
CA HIS A 61 11.33 4.92 -6.47
C HIS A 61 9.90 5.36 -6.17
N GLN A 62 9.68 6.66 -6.14
CA GLN A 62 8.35 7.23 -5.97
C GLN A 62 7.67 7.39 -7.34
N CYS A 63 6.46 6.84 -7.47
CA CYS A 63 5.58 7.01 -8.62
C CYS A 63 4.41 7.92 -8.21
N GLY A 64 4.53 9.20 -8.52
CA GLY A 64 3.58 10.26 -8.12
C GLY A 64 4.29 11.46 -7.49
N PRO A 65 3.56 12.39 -6.84
CA PRO A 65 2.14 12.30 -6.45
C PRO A 65 1.13 12.62 -7.55
N PHE A 66 -0.05 12.01 -7.47
CA PHE A 66 -1.24 12.33 -8.26
C PHE A 66 -2.19 13.11 -7.36
N GLY A 67 -2.55 14.32 -7.77
CA GLY A 67 -3.33 15.24 -6.95
C GLY A 67 -4.83 15.16 -7.22
N VAL A 68 -5.61 15.36 -6.17
CA VAL A 68 -7.05 15.60 -6.21
C VAL A 68 -7.28 17.05 -6.64
N GLY A 69 -8.09 17.26 -7.68
CA GLY A 69 -8.43 18.58 -8.21
C GLY A 69 -9.79 19.10 -7.75
N SER A 70 -10.70 18.22 -7.35
CA SER A 70 -12.04 18.58 -6.87
C SER A 70 -12.47 17.73 -5.67
N ASN A 71 -13.41 18.27 -4.87
CA ASN A 71 -13.94 17.56 -3.71
C ASN A 71 -14.61 16.24 -4.11
N GLY A 72 -14.31 15.16 -3.39
CA GLY A 72 -14.83 13.82 -3.64
C GLY A 72 -14.30 13.15 -4.92
N GLN A 73 -13.30 13.74 -5.59
CA GLN A 73 -12.67 13.09 -6.72
C GLN A 73 -11.85 11.89 -6.25
N GLU A 74 -12.19 10.73 -6.79
CA GLU A 74 -11.37 9.54 -6.68
C GLU A 74 -10.23 9.60 -7.70
N ILE A 75 -9.03 9.24 -7.24
CA ILE A 75 -7.84 9.18 -8.07
C ILE A 75 -7.08 7.90 -7.78
N SER A 76 -6.23 7.47 -8.70
CA SER A 76 -5.36 6.32 -8.51
C SER A 76 -3.96 6.63 -8.99
N SER A 77 -2.97 6.04 -8.32
CA SER A 77 -1.63 5.94 -8.88
C SER A 77 -1.68 5.11 -10.19
N PRO A 78 -0.80 5.41 -11.15
CA PRO A 78 -0.66 4.63 -12.36
C PRO A 78 -0.14 3.23 -12.02
N MET A 79 -0.44 2.35 -12.96
CA MET A 79 -0.31 0.91 -12.89
C MET A 79 1.13 0.48 -13.20
N GLY A 80 1.89 0.10 -12.18
CA GLY A 80 3.24 -0.42 -12.37
C GLY A 80 3.21 -1.87 -12.86
N ARG A 81 3.85 -2.18 -13.99
CA ARG A 81 4.25 -3.56 -14.34
C ARG A 81 5.43 -3.91 -13.45
N VAL A 82 5.42 -5.10 -12.84
CA VAL A 82 6.48 -5.46 -11.91
C VAL A 82 7.03 -6.85 -12.20
N THR A 83 8.36 -6.93 -12.12
CA THR A 83 9.14 -8.16 -12.22
C THR A 83 9.29 -8.81 -10.84
N HIS A 84 9.91 -9.99 -10.78
CA HIS A 84 10.22 -10.63 -9.50
C HIS A 84 11.15 -9.75 -8.64
N PHE A 85 11.07 -9.91 -7.31
CA PHE A 85 11.90 -9.22 -6.30
C PHE A 85 11.68 -7.69 -6.22
N SER A 86 10.46 -7.28 -5.91
CA SER A 86 10.11 -5.87 -5.65
C SER A 86 9.31 -5.74 -4.37
N ALA A 87 9.32 -4.55 -3.78
CA ALA A 87 8.42 -4.20 -2.69
C ALA A 87 7.58 -2.97 -3.05
N PHE A 88 6.39 -2.86 -2.47
CA PHE A 88 5.52 -1.70 -2.66
C PHE A 88 4.93 -1.22 -1.36
N ARG A 89 4.66 0.08 -1.33
CA ARG A 89 3.74 0.68 -0.36
C ARG A 89 2.88 1.71 -1.08
N ALA A 90 1.59 1.68 -0.77
CA ALA A 90 0.65 2.69 -1.21
C ALA A 90 0.70 3.84 -0.21
N CYS A 91 0.81 5.07 -0.71
CA CYS A 91 0.95 6.24 0.13
C CYS A 91 -0.04 7.32 -0.29
N GLY A 92 -0.44 8.16 0.65
CA GLY A 92 -1.30 9.28 0.36
C GLY A 92 -1.09 10.45 1.31
N ARG A 93 -1.68 11.57 0.92
CA ARG A 93 -1.74 12.80 1.68
C ARG A 93 -3.18 13.23 1.80
N HIS A 94 -3.57 13.58 3.02
CA HIS A 94 -4.85 14.18 3.32
C HIS A 94 -4.71 15.20 4.45
N ASN A 95 -5.31 16.39 4.26
CA ASN A 95 -5.24 17.50 5.24
C ASN A 95 -3.81 17.78 5.76
N ASN A 96 -2.84 17.92 4.85
CA ASN A 96 -1.40 18.15 5.14
C ASN A 96 -0.67 17.04 5.92
N SER A 97 -1.33 15.91 6.20
CA SER A 97 -0.71 14.73 6.81
C SER A 97 -0.50 13.65 5.76
N SER A 98 0.61 12.91 5.85
CA SER A 98 0.96 11.87 4.87
C SER A 98 1.24 10.54 5.54
N GLY A 99 0.78 9.45 4.93
CA GLY A 99 0.98 8.10 5.44
C GLY A 99 1.12 7.08 4.31
N CYS A 100 1.75 5.95 4.64
CA CYS A 100 1.94 4.81 3.75
C CYS A 100 1.45 3.51 4.39
N THR A 101 1.00 2.56 3.58
CA THR A 101 0.74 1.18 4.01
C THR A 101 2.05 0.53 4.45
N SER A 102 1.96 -0.62 5.13
CA SER A 102 3.10 -1.51 5.29
C SER A 102 3.69 -1.94 3.94
N ASP A 103 4.98 -2.25 3.94
CA ASP A 103 5.68 -2.77 2.77
C ASP A 103 5.14 -4.15 2.37
N TYR A 104 4.85 -4.34 1.09
CA TYR A 104 4.47 -5.61 0.50
C TYR A 104 5.54 -6.12 -0.45
N TYR A 105 6.12 -7.29 -0.15
CA TYR A 105 7.19 -7.91 -0.92
C TYR A 105 6.65 -8.97 -1.91
N THR A 106 7.07 -8.90 -3.18
CA THR A 106 6.65 -9.88 -4.21
C THR A 106 7.39 -11.22 -4.11
N CYS A 107 8.60 -11.24 -3.55
CA CYS A 107 9.43 -12.44 -3.45
C CYS A 107 8.88 -13.48 -2.44
N CYS A 108 8.04 -13.06 -1.51
CA CYS A 108 7.54 -13.90 -0.42
C CYS A 108 6.00 -14.03 -0.40
N SER A 109 5.30 -13.65 -1.48
CA SER A 109 3.82 -13.72 -1.53
C SER A 109 3.23 -15.14 -1.52
N ARG A 110 4.06 -16.18 -1.31
CA ARG A 110 3.65 -17.48 -0.75
C ARG A 110 4.32 -17.64 0.61
N HIS A 111 3.62 -17.22 1.65
CA HIS A 111 3.55 -17.81 2.99
C HIS A 111 2.97 -16.72 3.90
N THR A 112 1.65 -16.68 4.00
CA THR A 112 0.97 -16.21 5.21
C THR A 112 1.42 -17.10 6.37
N HIS A 113 2.57 -16.78 6.98
CA HIS A 113 2.76 -17.04 8.39
C HIS A 113 2.48 -15.74 9.12
N HIS A 114 1.29 -15.73 9.73
CA HIS A 114 1.00 -14.97 10.93
C HIS A 114 2.30 -14.85 11.76
N PRO A 115 2.82 -13.64 12.08
CA PRO A 115 3.86 -13.55 13.07
C PRO A 115 3.21 -13.94 14.40
N THR A 116 3.37 -15.20 14.80
CA THR A 116 3.22 -15.58 16.21
C THR A 116 4.24 -14.71 16.94
N LEU A 117 3.73 -13.75 17.72
CA LEU A 117 4.52 -13.06 18.73
C LEU A 117 5.38 -14.11 19.44
N PRO A 118 6.70 -13.93 19.60
CA PRO A 118 7.45 -14.82 20.47
C PRO A 118 6.80 -14.73 21.85
N GLN A 119 6.17 -15.82 22.29
CA GLN A 119 5.78 -15.94 23.69
C GLN A 119 7.08 -15.83 24.49
N GLN A 120 7.21 -14.78 25.29
CA GLN A 120 8.25 -14.72 26.30
C GLN A 120 8.06 -15.94 27.21
N GLU A 121 8.97 -16.90 27.09
CA GLU A 121 9.10 -18.00 28.04
C GLU A 121 9.42 -17.37 29.40
N SER A 122 8.41 -17.27 30.25
CA SER A 122 8.56 -16.84 31.63
C SER A 122 9.15 -18.03 32.38
N THR A 123 10.46 -18.02 32.55
CA THR A 123 11.14 -18.98 33.42
C THR A 123 10.60 -18.79 34.86
N PRO A 124 10.01 -19.81 35.50
CA PRO A 124 9.60 -19.67 36.90
C PRO A 124 10.84 -19.65 37.82
N PRO A 125 10.77 -18.94 38.96
CA PRO A 125 11.87 -18.91 39.92
C PRO A 125 12.11 -20.32 40.50
N ARG A 126 13.38 -20.66 40.70
CA ARG A 126 13.77 -21.84 41.48
C ARG A 126 13.51 -21.56 42.95
N ASP A 127 12.75 -22.45 43.61
CA ASP A 127 12.78 -22.63 45.06
C ASP A 127 14.16 -23.16 45.52
#